data_AF-A0A7D4NQK0-F1
#
_entry.id   AF-A0A7D4NQK0-F1
#
_cell.length_a   1.000
_cell.length_b   1.000
_cell.length_c   1.000
_cell.angle_alpha   90.00
_cell.angle_beta   90.00
_cell.angle_gamma   90.00
#
_symmetry.space_group_name_H-M   'P 1'
#
loop_
_entity.id
_entity.type
_entity.pdbx_description
1 polymer ?
#
loop_
_entity_poly.entity_id
_entity_poly.type
_entity_poly.pdbx_seq_one_letter_code
_entity_poly.pdbx_strand_id
1 'polypeptide(L)'
;MKLHERVKFYIEWKGITKKRVAEVAGVTQSALYRFLNGSSTMKSSHLQKINEEWPELIAFCFDVNPHIAMEALRIDSLETQKQAYANKMAQE
;
A
#
# COMPACT_ATOMS: atom_id res chain seq x y z
N MET A 1 -14.45 -1.74 -13.26
CA MET A 1 -14.33 -1.07 -11.95
C MET A 1 -13.28 0.03 -12.00
N LYS A 2 -13.63 1.23 -11.54
CA LYS A 2 -12.72 2.36 -11.31
C LYS A 2 -11.82 2.10 -10.10
N LEU A 3 -10.71 2.83 -10.01
CA LEU A 3 -9.73 2.67 -8.92
C LEU A 3 -10.38 2.71 -7.52
N HIS A 4 -11.23 3.70 -7.24
CA HIS A 4 -11.86 3.82 -5.93
C HIS A 4 -12.78 2.64 -5.58
N GLU A 5 -13.45 2.04 -6.57
CA GLU A 5 -14.29 0.85 -6.38
C GLU A 5 -13.42 -0.36 -6.04
N ARG A 6 -12.25 -0.50 -6.68
CA ARG A 6 -11.29 -1.58 -6.41
C ARG A 6 -10.69 -1.44 -5.01
N VAL A 7 -10.30 -0.23 -4.62
CA VAL A 7 -9.81 0.05 -3.26
C VAL A 7 -10.89 -0.29 -2.25
N LYS A 8 -12.13 0.19 -2.46
CA LYS A 8 -13.27 -0.07 -1.57
C LYS A 8 -13.55 -1.56 -1.42
N PHE A 9 -13.58 -2.29 -2.52
CA PHE A 9 -13.80 -3.73 -2.51
C PHE A 9 -12.69 -4.47 -1.74
N TYR A 10 -11.42 -4.13 -2.00
CA TYR A 10 -10.28 -4.79 -1.38
C TYR A 10 -10.27 -4.62 0.14
N ILE A 11 -10.47 -3.38 0.62
CA ILE A 11 -10.47 -3.09 2.06
C ILE A 11 -11.63 -3.80 2.78
N GLU A 12 -12.78 -3.93 2.13
CA GLU A 12 -13.94 -4.64 2.68
C GLU A 12 -13.70 -6.15 2.70
N TRP A 13 -13.14 -6.71 1.63
CA TRP A 13 -12.79 -8.13 1.54
C TRP A 13 -11.72 -8.54 2.57
N LYS A 14 -10.69 -7.71 2.78
CA LYS A 14 -9.64 -7.96 3.79
C LYS A 14 -10.03 -7.57 5.22
N GLY A 15 -11.18 -6.91 5.42
CA GLY A 15 -11.58 -6.40 6.74
C GLY A 15 -10.72 -5.24 7.25
N ILE A 16 -10.06 -4.49 6.36
CA ILE A 16 -9.25 -3.33 6.74
C ILE A 16 -10.18 -2.15 7.06
N THR A 17 -10.02 -1.57 8.25
CA THR A 17 -10.86 -0.43 8.65
C THR A 17 -10.55 0.80 7.80
N LYS A 18 -11.60 1.49 7.34
CA LYS A 18 -11.46 2.74 6.57
C LYS A 18 -10.66 3.80 7.34
N LYS A 19 -10.75 3.83 8.68
CA LYS A 19 -9.93 4.68 9.55
C LYS A 19 -8.44 4.41 9.36
N ARG A 20 -8.01 3.15 9.42
CA ARG A 20 -6.60 2.77 9.26
C ARG A 20 -6.07 3.12 7.86
N VAL A 21 -6.88 2.93 6.82
CA VAL A 21 -6.51 3.34 5.46
C VAL A 21 -6.29 4.86 5.37
N ALA A 22 -7.13 5.65 6.02
CA ALA A 22 -6.97 7.11 6.03
C ALA A 22 -5.69 7.54 6.76
N GLU A 23 -5.37 6.89 7.87
CA GLU A 23 -4.13 7.11 8.63
C GLU A 23 -2.89 6.81 7.78
N VAL A 24 -2.83 5.63 7.17
CA VAL A 24 -1.72 5.21 6.29
C VAL A 24 -1.55 6.16 5.11
N ALA A 25 -2.65 6.50 4.44
CA ALA A 25 -2.64 7.44 3.32
C ALA A 25 -2.26 8.88 3.74
N GLY A 26 -2.32 9.20 5.04
CA GLY A 26 -2.09 10.54 5.56
C GLY A 26 -3.17 11.53 5.12
N VAL A 27 -4.43 11.09 5.11
CA VAL A 27 -5.60 11.91 4.74
C VAL A 27 -6.65 11.88 5.85
N THR A 28 -7.56 12.85 5.86
CA THR A 28 -8.71 12.82 6.76
C THR A 28 -9.67 11.70 6.34
N GLN A 29 -10.41 11.13 7.31
CA GLN A 29 -11.42 10.11 7.01
C GLN A 29 -12.44 10.63 5.99
N SER A 30 -12.91 11.88 6.11
CA SER A 30 -13.84 12.48 5.15
C SER A 30 -13.29 12.54 3.73
N ALA A 31 -11.99 12.83 3.57
CA ALA A 31 -11.34 12.82 2.25
C ALA A 31 -11.29 11.40 1.67
N LEU A 32 -10.95 10.40 2.49
CA LEU A 32 -11.01 9.00 2.08
C LEU A 32 -12.44 8.58 1.67
N TYR A 33 -13.47 8.94 2.46
CA TYR A 33 -14.86 8.61 2.12
C TYR A 33 -15.29 9.22 0.79
N ARG A 34 -14.95 10.48 0.53
CA ARG A 34 -15.23 11.11 -0.78
C ARG A 34 -14.52 10.40 -1.93
N PHE A 35 -13.27 9.97 -1.72
CA PHE A 35 -12.56 9.16 -2.71
C PHE A 35 -13.24 7.82 -2.96
N LEU A 36 -13.55 7.04 -1.91
CA LEU A 36 -14.18 5.72 -2.01
C LEU A 36 -15.58 5.78 -2.66
N ASN A 37 -16.28 6.91 -2.53
CA ASN A 37 -17.57 7.17 -3.18
C ASN A 37 -17.43 7.78 -4.58
N GLY A 38 -16.20 7.98 -5.08
CA GLY A 38 -15.93 8.54 -6.41
C GLY A 38 -16.21 10.05 -6.53
N SER A 39 -16.50 10.74 -5.42
CA SER A 39 -16.77 12.18 -5.38
C SER A 39 -15.50 13.04 -5.39
N SER A 40 -14.33 12.44 -5.17
CA SER A 40 -13.03 13.10 -5.30
C SER A 40 -11.96 12.14 -5.79
N THR A 41 -10.87 12.69 -6.32
CA THR A 41 -9.66 11.93 -6.64
C THR A 41 -8.70 11.89 -5.45
N MET A 42 -7.75 10.96 -5.49
CA MET A 42 -6.66 10.87 -4.52
C MET A 42 -5.34 11.11 -5.25
N LYS A 43 -4.44 11.90 -4.64
CA LYS A 43 -3.10 12.13 -5.21
C LYS A 43 -2.28 10.85 -5.18
N SER A 44 -1.40 10.67 -6.16
CA SER A 44 -0.50 9.53 -6.26
C SER A 44 0.37 9.35 -5.01
N SER A 45 0.82 10.44 -4.37
CA SER A 45 1.61 10.38 -3.13
C SER A 45 0.87 9.72 -1.96
N HIS A 46 -0.46 9.82 -1.90
CA HIS A 46 -1.25 9.11 -0.88
C HIS A 46 -1.39 7.62 -1.23
N LEU A 47 -1.54 7.30 -2.52
CA LEU A 47 -1.55 5.91 -2.99
C LEU A 47 -0.19 5.23 -2.78
N GLN A 48 0.91 5.97 -2.91
CA GLN A 48 2.25 5.46 -2.62
C GLN A 48 2.39 5.04 -1.16
N LYS A 49 1.90 5.84 -0.20
CA LYS A 49 1.90 5.46 1.22
C LYS A 49 1.05 4.20 1.50
N ILE A 50 -0.08 4.07 0.81
CA ILE A 50 -0.89 2.84 0.85
C ILE A 50 -0.08 1.67 0.28
N ASN A 51 0.68 1.87 -0.81
CA ASN A 51 1.52 0.84 -1.42
C ASN A 51 2.66 0.38 -0.51
N GLU A 52 3.22 1.28 0.30
CA GLU A 52 4.28 0.95 1.25
C GLU A 52 3.78 0.01 2.36
N GLU A 53 2.53 0.17 2.80
CA GLU A 53 1.92 -0.69 3.83
C GLU A 53 1.26 -1.95 3.23
N TRP A 54 0.53 -1.79 2.12
CA TRP A 54 -0.23 -2.84 1.45
C TRP A 54 0.02 -2.82 -0.07
N PRO A 55 1.20 -3.26 -0.53
CA PRO A 55 1.51 -3.31 -1.96
C PRO A 55 0.55 -4.22 -2.73
N GLU A 56 0.01 -5.26 -2.09
CA GLU A 56 -0.96 -6.18 -2.65
C GLU A 56 -2.30 -5.50 -2.97
N LEU A 57 -2.69 -4.47 -2.22
CA LEU A 57 -3.92 -3.70 -2.45
C LEU A 57 -3.77 -2.90 -3.74
N ILE A 58 -2.65 -2.20 -3.89
CA ILE A 58 -2.38 -1.37 -5.07
C ILE A 58 -2.20 -2.27 -6.30
N ALA A 59 -1.48 -3.39 -6.18
CA ALA A 59 -1.37 -4.36 -7.25
C ALA A 59 -2.74 -4.86 -7.73
N PHE A 60 -3.61 -5.27 -6.80
CA PHE A 60 -4.99 -5.65 -7.12
C PHE A 60 -5.76 -4.52 -7.83
N CYS A 61 -5.58 -3.28 -7.39
CA CYS A 61 -6.25 -2.13 -7.97
C CYS A 61 -5.81 -1.80 -9.42
N PHE A 62 -4.59 -2.20 -9.80
CA PHE A 62 -4.02 -1.98 -11.13
C PHE A 62 -3.98 -3.26 -11.99
N ASP A 63 -4.72 -4.31 -11.62
CA ASP A 63 -4.72 -5.62 -12.32
C ASP A 63 -3.32 -6.27 -12.41
N VAL A 64 -2.46 -5.97 -11.45
CA VAL A 64 -1.17 -6.63 -11.25
C VAL A 64 -1.34 -7.78 -10.27
N ASN A 65 -0.68 -8.91 -10.51
CA ASN A 65 -0.73 -10.05 -9.60
C ASN A 65 -0.22 -9.64 -8.19
N PRO A 66 -1.08 -9.70 -7.15
CA PRO A 66 -0.68 -9.27 -5.80
C PRO A 66 0.49 -10.07 -5.21
N HIS A 67 0.66 -11.33 -5.63
CA HIS A 67 1.81 -12.14 -5.21
C HIS A 67 3.15 -11.56 -5.68
N ILE A 68 3.20 -10.96 -6.87
CA ILE A 68 4.42 -10.34 -7.40
C ILE A 68 4.81 -9.14 -6.53
N ALA A 69 3.83 -8.32 -6.14
CA ALA A 69 4.08 -7.14 -5.32
C ALA A 69 4.56 -7.49 -3.91
N MET A 70 3.97 -8.53 -3.31
CA MET A 70 4.42 -9.06 -2.00
C MET A 70 5.84 -9.66 -2.09
N GLU A 71 6.12 -10.38 -3.16
CA GLU A 71 7.42 -11.03 -3.36
C GLU A 71 8.53 -9.99 -3.61
N ALA A 72 8.24 -8.92 -4.35
CA ALA A 72 9.16 -7.80 -4.52
C ALA A 72 9.52 -7.17 -3.16
N LEU A 73 8.51 -6.88 -2.32
CA LEU A 73 8.74 -6.34 -0.97
C LEU A 73 9.60 -7.30 -0.11
N ARG A 74 9.37 -8.62 -0.23
CA ARG A 74 10.15 -9.64 0.47
C ARG A 74 11.62 -9.61 0.04
N ILE A 75 11.89 -9.54 -1.26
CA ILE A 75 13.24 -9.50 -1.82
C ILE A 75 13.98 -8.24 -1.36
N ASP A 76 13.35 -7.06 -1.46
CA ASP A 76 13.92 -5.79 -1.00
C ASP A 76 14.29 -5.83 0.49
N SER A 77 13.44 -6.45 1.32
CA SER A 77 13.71 -6.61 2.75
C SER A 77 14.95 -7.48 3.02
N LEU A 78 15.14 -8.55 2.24
CA LEU A 78 16.27 -9.46 2.37
C LEU A 78 17.58 -8.81 1.92
N GLU A 79 17.55 -8.02 0.86
CA GLU A 79 18.71 -7.24 0.41
C GLU A 79 19.12 -6.20 1.44
N THR A 80 18.14 -5.49 2.02
CA THR A 80 18.38 -4.52 3.09
C THR A 80 19.04 -5.17 4.31
N GLN A 81 18.57 -6.35 4.72
CA GLN A 81 19.17 -7.10 5.84
C GLN A 81 20.60 -7.57 5.54
N LYS A 82 20.85 -8.09 4.32
CA LYS A 82 22.19 -8.49 3.89
C LYS A 82 23.17 -7.33 3.91
N GLN A 83 22.75 -6.15 3.43
CA GLN A 83 23.57 -4.95 3.46
C GLN A 83 23.87 -4.49 4.89
N ALA A 84 22.86 -4.49 5.76
CA ALA A 84 23.04 -4.14 7.17
C ALA A 84 24.00 -5.08 7.90
N TYR A 85 23.94 -6.38 7.60
CA TYR A 85 24.88 -7.36 8.14
C TYR A 85 26.31 -7.14 7.61
N ALA A 86 26.48 -6.96 6.29
CA ALA A 86 27.78 -6.69 5.68
C ALA A 86 28.45 -5.44 6.26
N ASN A 87 27.68 -4.38 6.51
CA ASN A 87 28.19 -3.14 7.11
C ASN A 87 28.65 -3.32 8.56
N LYS A 88 28.00 -4.20 9.34
CA LYS A 88 28.44 -4.51 10.71
C LYS A 88 29.76 -5.29 10.71
N MET A 89 29.87 -6.31 9.86
CA MET A 89 31.09 -7.12 9.74
C MET A 89 32.30 -6.32 9.24
N ALA A 90 32.09 -5.20 8.54
CA ALA A 90 33.16 -4.33 8.06
C ALA A 90 33.64 -3.30 9.11
N GLN A 91 32.96 -3.18 10.25
CA GLN A 91 33.29 -2.26 11.34
C GLN A 91 33.97 -2.96 12.54
N GLU A 92 34.07 -4.29 12.49
CA GLU A 92 34.80 -5.16 13.44
C GLU A 92 36.18 -5.53 12.89
#